data_AF-A0A8H8S1B5-F1
#
_entry.id   AF-A0A8H8S1B5-F1
#
_cell.length_a   1.000
_cell.length_b   1.000
_cell.length_c   1.000
_cell.angle_alpha   90.00
_cell.angle_beta   90.00
_cell.angle_gamma   90.00
#
_symmetry.space_group_name_H-M   'P 1'
#
loop_
_entity.id
_entity.type
_entity.pdbx_description
1 polymer ?
#
loop_
_entity_poly.entity_id
_entity_poly.type
_entity_poly.pdbx_seq_one_letter_code
_entity_poly.pdbx_strand_id
1 'polypeptide(L)'
;MAWDSRGDDLNWANGWILQAPEIQTMYSLNMPVAQLRTKMREEFERHRYVNQMGVVDMLLFQSHAEFQETLNYWKQLPHILKYFRADEDPNARLPQNFMSGFLEASSSSFSQLQLS
;
A
#
# COMPACT_ATOMS: atom_id res chain seq x y z
N MET A 1 -14.01 9.70 12.70
CA MET A 1 -12.66 9.15 12.38
C MET A 1 -11.64 10.18 12.84
N ALA A 2 -10.42 9.85 13.29
CA ALA A 2 -9.49 10.88 13.76
C ALA A 2 -9.24 11.99 12.70
N TRP A 3 -9.24 11.58 11.43
CA TRP A 3 -9.09 12.39 10.21
C TRP A 3 -10.32 13.20 9.78
N ASP A 4 -11.50 12.90 10.31
CA ASP A 4 -12.76 13.58 9.93
C ASP A 4 -12.88 14.98 10.59
N SER A 5 -12.01 15.26 11.56
CA SER A 5 -12.09 16.48 12.37
C SER A 5 -11.66 17.76 11.63
N ARG A 6 -11.08 17.66 10.42
CA ARG A 6 -10.46 18.81 9.73
C ARG A 6 -10.99 19.17 8.34
N GLY A 7 -11.91 18.40 7.74
CA GLY A 7 -12.59 18.77 6.48
C GLY A 7 -11.72 18.74 5.21
N ASP A 8 -10.50 19.28 5.28
CA ASP A 8 -9.47 19.20 4.23
C ASP A 8 -9.11 17.74 3.89
N ASP A 9 -9.34 16.84 4.85
CA ASP A 9 -8.92 15.46 4.71
C ASP A 9 -9.76 14.63 3.72
N LEU A 10 -11.06 14.91 3.71
CA LEU A 10 -11.97 14.28 2.75
C LEU A 10 -11.66 14.73 1.33
N ASN A 11 -11.13 15.94 1.15
CA ASN A 11 -10.79 16.48 -0.16
C ASN A 11 -9.64 15.70 -0.80
N TRP A 12 -8.54 15.46 -0.07
CA TRP A 12 -7.43 14.69 -0.62
C TRP A 12 -7.79 13.23 -0.89
N ALA A 13 -8.61 12.60 -0.02
CA ALA A 13 -9.03 11.21 -0.21
C ALA A 13 -9.85 11.03 -1.47
N ASN A 14 -10.78 11.96 -1.70
CA ASN A 14 -11.57 12.01 -2.91
C ASN A 14 -10.70 12.33 -4.14
N GLY A 15 -9.70 13.21 -4.00
CA GLY A 15 -8.73 13.51 -5.05
C GLY A 15 -8.03 12.25 -5.57
N TRP A 16 -7.53 11.39 -4.67
CA TRP A 16 -6.93 10.11 -5.05
C TRP A 16 -7.92 9.20 -5.80
N ILE A 17 -9.15 9.05 -5.32
CA ILE A 17 -10.18 8.20 -5.92
C ILE A 17 -10.58 8.69 -7.33
N LEU A 18 -10.62 10.01 -7.51
CA LEU A 18 -10.92 10.66 -8.77
C LEU A 18 -9.79 10.47 -9.80
N GLN A 19 -8.53 10.50 -9.36
CA GLN A 19 -7.35 10.35 -10.23
C GLN A 19 -6.94 8.90 -10.52
N ALA A 20 -7.54 7.92 -9.84
CA ALA A 20 -7.32 6.50 -10.10
C ALA A 20 -7.33 6.07 -11.59
N PRO A 21 -8.30 6.46 -12.45
CA PRO A 21 -8.29 6.09 -13.87
C PRO A 21 -7.12 6.70 -14.66
N GLU A 22 -6.69 7.92 -14.29
CA GLU A 22 -5.53 8.56 -14.92
C GLU A 22 -4.25 7.79 -14.56
N ILE A 23 -4.08 7.45 -13.29
CA ILE A 23 -2.96 6.64 -12.79
C ILE A 23 -2.94 5.26 -13.47
N GLN A 24 -4.08 4.60 -13.63
CA GLN A 24 -4.14 3.32 -14.34
C GLN A 24 -3.61 3.44 -15.77
N THR A 25 -3.98 4.50 -16.47
CA THR A 25 -3.58 4.75 -17.87
C THR A 25 -2.10 5.11 -17.96
N MET A 26 -1.61 6.03 -17.11
CA MET A 26 -0.20 6.46 -17.11
C MET A 26 0.77 5.31 -16.85
N TYR A 27 0.42 4.42 -15.93
CA TYR A 27 1.27 3.27 -15.57
C TYR A 27 0.89 1.99 -16.31
N SER A 28 -0.07 2.04 -17.23
CA SER A 28 -0.53 0.87 -18.01
C SER A 28 -0.79 -0.36 -17.11
N LEU A 29 -1.46 -0.15 -15.98
CA LEU A 29 -1.70 -1.22 -15.01
C LEU A 29 -2.71 -2.24 -15.57
N ASN A 30 -2.41 -3.53 -15.42
CA ASN A 30 -3.22 -4.66 -15.87
C ASN A 30 -4.42 -4.98 -14.95
N MET A 31 -4.80 -4.05 -14.07
CA MET A 31 -5.84 -4.23 -13.05
C MET A 31 -7.00 -3.24 -13.25
N PRO A 32 -8.23 -3.57 -12.81
CA PRO A 32 -9.37 -2.66 -12.94
C PRO A 32 -9.26 -1.46 -11.98
N VAL A 33 -9.75 -0.29 -12.41
CA VAL A 33 -9.79 0.96 -11.61
C VAL A 33 -10.47 0.76 -10.27
N ALA A 34 -11.48 -0.12 -10.20
CA ALA A 34 -12.18 -0.43 -8.96
C ALA A 34 -11.25 -1.04 -7.89
N GLN A 35 -10.32 -1.91 -8.28
CA GLN A 35 -9.36 -2.51 -7.36
C GLN A 35 -8.35 -1.45 -6.88
N LEU A 36 -7.91 -0.55 -7.77
CA LEU A 36 -7.02 0.56 -7.42
C LEU A 36 -7.68 1.49 -6.38
N ARG A 37 -8.94 1.89 -6.60
CA ARG A 37 -9.71 2.71 -5.64
C ARG A 37 -9.89 2.02 -4.28
N THR A 38 -10.08 0.70 -4.30
CA THR A 38 -10.22 -0.09 -3.07
C THR A 38 -8.92 -0.08 -2.29
N LYS A 39 -7.77 -0.24 -2.95
CA LYS A 39 -6.46 -0.13 -2.30
C LYS A 39 -6.14 1.25 -1.76
N MET A 40 -6.47 2.31 -2.51
CA MET A 40 -6.35 3.68 -1.99
C MET A 40 -7.14 3.84 -0.69
N ARG A 41 -8.38 3.32 -0.64
CA ARG A 41 -9.19 3.34 0.58
C ARG A 41 -8.56 2.52 1.71
N GLU A 42 -8.03 1.34 1.42
CA GLU A 42 -7.35 0.48 2.40
C GLU A 42 -6.16 1.19 3.06
N GLU A 43 -5.32 1.88 2.28
CA GLU A 43 -4.16 2.63 2.81
C GLU A 43 -4.58 3.79 3.71
N PHE A 44 -5.69 4.47 3.40
CA PHE A 44 -6.22 5.52 4.27
C PHE A 44 -6.89 4.96 5.53
N GLU A 45 -7.57 3.82 5.43
CA GLU A 45 -8.14 3.13 6.59
C GLU A 45 -7.06 2.56 7.51
N ARG A 46 -5.89 2.17 7.00
CA ARG A 46 -4.76 1.71 7.81
C ARG A 46 -4.35 2.70 8.89
N HIS A 47 -4.49 4.00 8.61
CA HIS A 47 -4.12 5.08 9.52
C HIS A 47 -5.31 5.57 10.36
N ARG A 48 -6.50 4.95 10.26
CA ARG A 48 -7.76 5.38 10.91
C ARG A 48 -7.66 5.73 12.40
N TYR A 49 -6.84 4.98 13.15
CA TYR A 49 -6.76 5.05 14.62
C TYR A 49 -5.62 5.93 15.13
N VAL A 50 -4.90 6.65 14.26
CA VAL A 50 -3.87 7.60 14.66
C VAL A 50 -4.54 8.85 15.22
N ASN A 51 -4.41 9.06 16.54
CA ASN A 51 -5.03 10.19 17.23
C ASN A 51 -4.04 11.33 17.53
N GLN A 52 -2.75 11.15 17.27
CA GLN A 52 -1.73 12.15 17.56
C GLN A 52 -1.67 13.20 16.45
N MET A 53 -1.92 14.47 16.80
CA MET A 53 -2.08 15.56 15.85
C MET A 53 -0.86 15.75 14.92
N GLY A 54 0.36 15.74 15.46
CA GLY A 54 1.56 15.92 14.63
C GLY A 54 1.82 14.75 13.66
N VAL A 55 1.39 13.53 14.02
CA VAL A 55 1.50 12.36 13.14
C VAL A 55 0.49 12.44 12.01
N VAL A 56 -0.71 12.95 12.30
CA VAL A 56 -1.73 13.25 11.28
C VAL A 56 -1.16 14.21 10.24
N ASP A 57 -0.60 15.35 10.68
CA ASP A 57 -0.04 16.35 9.77
C ASP A 57 1.09 15.79 8.88
N MET A 58 1.96 14.97 9.47
CA MET A 58 3.04 14.30 8.73
C MET A 58 2.48 13.32 7.67
N LEU A 59 1.47 12.54 8.02
CA LEU A 59 0.85 11.57 7.10
C LEU A 59 0.10 12.27 5.96
N LEU A 60 -0.54 13.41 6.24
CA LEU A 60 -1.15 14.25 5.22
C LEU A 60 -0.11 14.80 4.24
N PHE A 61 1.00 15.32 4.77
CA PHE A 61 2.10 15.81 3.96
C PHE A 61 2.72 14.70 3.10
N GLN A 62 2.92 13.51 3.68
CA GLN A 62 3.43 12.35 2.95
C GLN A 62 2.48 11.93 1.82
N SER A 63 1.18 11.83 2.09
CA SER A 63 0.15 11.53 1.08
C SER A 63 0.18 12.53 -0.08
N HIS A 64 0.31 13.82 0.23
CA HIS A 64 0.41 14.86 -0.79
C HIS A 64 1.68 14.72 -1.65
N ALA A 65 2.82 14.47 -1.03
CA ALA A 65 4.07 14.22 -1.75
C ALA A 65 3.95 12.99 -2.66
N GLU A 66 3.42 11.88 -2.16
CA GLU A 66 3.22 10.66 -2.95
C GLU A 66 2.26 10.88 -4.13
N PHE A 67 1.22 11.71 -3.96
CA PHE A 67 0.29 12.06 -5.01
C PHE A 67 0.97 12.82 -6.14
N GLN A 68 1.75 13.85 -5.80
CA GLN A 68 2.52 14.62 -6.79
C GLN A 68 3.56 13.77 -7.50
N GLU A 69 4.29 12.91 -6.78
CA GLU A 69 5.26 11.99 -7.39
C GLU A 69 4.59 11.00 -8.37
N THR A 70 3.36 10.58 -8.07
CA THR A 70 2.61 9.63 -8.91
C THR A 70 2.07 10.30 -10.18
N LEU A 71 1.45 11.49 -10.05
CA LEU A 71 0.88 12.22 -11.18
C LEU A 71 1.96 12.81 -12.10
N ASN A 72 3.08 13.29 -11.56
CA ASN A 72 4.19 13.81 -12.36
C ASN A 72 5.07 12.71 -12.96
N TYR A 73 4.72 11.43 -12.75
CA TYR A 73 5.47 10.28 -13.25
C TYR A 73 6.93 10.24 -12.76
N TRP A 74 7.17 10.68 -11.53
CA TRP A 74 8.49 10.59 -10.88
C TRP A 74 8.72 9.19 -10.28
N LYS A 75 7.64 8.49 -9.93
CA LYS A 75 7.70 7.06 -9.53
C LYS A 75 7.68 6.16 -10.76
N GLN A 76 8.30 4.99 -10.61
CA GLN A 76 8.21 3.90 -11.59
C GLN A 76 7.14 2.89 -11.19
N LEU A 77 6.62 2.13 -12.16
CA LEU A 77 5.66 1.03 -11.99
C LEU A 77 5.89 0.11 -10.78
N PRO A 78 7.11 -0.41 -10.48
CA PRO A 78 7.33 -1.26 -9.31
C PRO A 78 7.01 -0.59 -7.96
N HIS A 79 7.07 0.75 -7.88
CA HIS A 79 6.70 1.48 -6.66
C HIS A 79 5.20 1.42 -6.40
N ILE A 80 4.39 1.40 -7.46
CA ILE A 80 2.93 1.26 -7.35
C ILE A 80 2.57 -0.20 -7.06
N LEU A 81 3.21 -1.14 -7.76
CA LEU A 81 2.98 -2.58 -7.53
C LEU A 81 3.36 -3.01 -6.11
N LYS A 82 4.24 -2.28 -5.41
CA LYS A 82 4.57 -2.54 -4.01
C LYS A 82 3.32 -2.61 -3.10
N TYR A 83 2.31 -1.77 -3.34
CA TYR A 83 1.07 -1.75 -2.54
C TYR A 83 0.19 -2.99 -2.79
N PHE A 84 0.45 -3.75 -3.86
CA PHE A 84 -0.31 -4.94 -4.25
C PHE A 84 0.38 -6.26 -3.90
N ARG A 85 1.60 -6.23 -3.36
CA ARG A 85 2.38 -7.46 -3.06
C ARG A 85 1.65 -8.45 -2.15
N ALA A 86 0.84 -7.96 -1.20
CA ALA A 86 0.08 -8.81 -0.30
C ALA A 86 -1.11 -9.53 -0.97
N ASP A 87 -1.55 -9.04 -2.14
CA ASP A 87 -2.59 -9.68 -2.94
C ASP A 87 -2.01 -10.69 -3.93
N GLU A 88 -0.79 -10.44 -4.45
CA GLU A 88 -0.14 -11.30 -5.44
C GLU A 88 0.52 -12.55 -4.84
N ASP A 89 1.13 -12.45 -3.65
CA ASP A 89 1.86 -13.56 -3.04
C ASP A 89 1.17 -14.04 -1.74
N PRO A 90 0.48 -15.20 -1.74
CA PRO A 90 -0.11 -15.78 -0.54
C PRO A 90 0.91 -16.10 0.55
N ASN A 91 2.16 -16.38 0.15
CA ASN A 91 3.30 -16.64 1.04
C ASN A 91 3.93 -15.35 1.60
N ALA A 92 3.63 -14.18 1.04
CA ALA A 92 4.06 -12.90 1.62
C ALA A 92 3.24 -12.53 2.87
N ARG A 93 2.17 -13.26 3.16
CA ARG A 93 1.45 -13.12 4.43
C ARG A 93 2.30 -13.72 5.53
N LEU A 94 2.47 -12.97 6.62
CA LEU A 94 3.16 -13.51 7.79
C LEU A 94 2.48 -14.83 8.21
N PRO A 95 3.27 -15.86 8.53
CA PRO A 95 2.74 -17.14 8.98
C PRO A 95 1.86 -16.89 10.21
N GLN A 96 0.66 -17.47 10.21
CA GLN A 96 -0.36 -17.22 11.24
C GLN A 96 0.14 -17.56 12.65
N ASN A 97 1.08 -18.51 12.75
CA ASN A 97 1.69 -18.93 14.01
C ASN A 97 3.22 -18.95 13.91
N PHE A 98 3.87 -18.73 15.06
CA PHE A 98 5.32 -18.83 15.20
C PHE A 98 5.87 -20.17 14.69
N MET A 99 5.21 -21.28 15.02
CA MET A 99 5.66 -22.63 14.62
C MET A 99 5.66 -22.83 13.10
N SER A 100 4.65 -22.32 12.38
CA SER A 100 4.63 -22.40 10.90
C SER A 100 5.76 -21.61 10.27
N GLY A 101 6.04 -20.40 10.76
CA GLY A 101 7.14 -19.59 10.24
C GLY A 101 8.52 -20.14 10.58
N PHE A 102 8.66 -20.70 11.78
CA PHE A 102 9.90 -21.36 12.20
C PHE A 102 10.24 -22.58 11.33
N LEU A 103 9.24 -23.43 11.03
CA LEU A 103 9.44 -24.61 10.18
C LEU A 103 9.73 -24.24 8.72
N GLU A 104 9.07 -23.23 8.16
CA GLU A 104 9.33 -22.72 6.82
C GLU A 104 10.78 -22.20 6.68
N ALA A 105 11.24 -21.39 7.64
CA ALA A 105 12.62 -20.92 7.68
C ALA A 105 13.64 -22.06 7.85
N SER A 106 13.35 -23.05 8.71
CA SER A 106 14.24 -24.18 8.97
C SER A 106 14.35 -25.13 7.77
N SER A 107 13.24 -25.41 7.07
CA SER A 107 13.24 -26.31 5.90
C SER A 107 13.97 -25.72 4.70
N SER A 108 13.90 -24.39 4.52
CA SER A 108 14.58 -23.68 3.44
C SER A 108 16.11 -23.76 3.55
N SER A 109 16.65 -23.82 4.78
CA SER A 109 18.09 -23.96 5.01
C SER A 109 18.61 -25.39 4.78
N PHE A 110 17.76 -26.42 4.90
CA PHE A 110 18.16 -27.82 4.72
C PHE A 110 18.31 -28.18 3.23
N SER A 111 17.42 -27.67 2.37
CA SER A 111 17.46 -27.92 0.93
C SER A 111 18.69 -27.33 0.22
N GLN A 112 19.32 -26.29 0.79
CA GLN A 112 20.55 -25.71 0.23
C GLN A 112 21.81 -26.55 0.52
N LEU A 113 21.78 -27.46 1.50
CA LEU A 113 22.92 -28.32 1.87
C LEU A 113 22.94 -29.67 1.12
N GLN A 114 21.90 -30.00 0.35
CA GLN A 114 21.85 -31.23 -0.46
C GLN A 114 22.20 -31.01 -1.95
N LEU A 115 22.48 -29.77 -2.37
CA LEU A 115 22.85 -29.41 -3.74
C LEU A 115 24.32 -28.97 -3.89
N SER A 116 25.17 -29.27 -2.91
CA SER A 116 26.64 -29.17 -2.98
C SER A 116 27.27 -30.55 -2.87
#